data_AF-A0A6I0ES11-F1
#
_entry.id   AF-A0A6I0ES11-F1
#
_cell.length_a   1.000
_cell.length_b   1.000
_cell.length_c   1.000
_cell.angle_alpha   90.00
_cell.angle_beta   90.00
_cell.angle_gamma   90.00
#
_symmetry.space_group_name_H-M   'P 1'
#
loop_
_entity.id
_entity.type
_entity.pdbx_description
1 polymer ?
#
loop_
_entity_poly.entity_id
_entity_poly.type
_entity_poly.pdbx_seq_one_letter_code
_entity_poly.pdbx_strand_id
1 'polypeptide(L)'
;MKYWQSIVFKIWLVLILFSLALLALTGWLFNDMIGTFTVQRETRDLAGKAALVGLEKDMDRATQLAHAISFETGALVMFGDSNGRIEETFAQPITSMQEMGMGRQGRLHRWGQQEPLMGPGIGRELKRQENTLSFPTLTDDNAQINVTVEEKIQLEQGQVISRQGPLPFLDVPVLAVFVPILEDDEVSRVVYILSPLHRITQDLQQLQMGLLSAVFFLLLLSGFSAFLISRKVARPLTRLHKTAEEMRRGNYQQPLAVEGNDEIGRLGQTLHTLSQELAKTVETLEQKNQQLARGVQSMRDLAANVSHDLRTPLFLIQGYAEALRDDMPRSAQERREMAEIILSETARMEGLVKDLMELARLESGYFHFEMAFFSPVQLVEELCHKMAGPAKDQGIQLHYGVPTKTTERSIVLQEIWADRSRIEQALINLLENALRHTPKGGEVRINLEPSQKGLIFSVADTGPGLTEEDVPRVWERFYRGDKSRSRQTEASGLGLAIVKAIVEGHHGQVGLENNPGKGARFFFFIPYKSEE
;
A
#
# COMPACT_ATOMS: atom_id res chain seq x y z
N MET A 1 -21.27 -6.33 5.29
CA MET A 1 -21.77 -5.70 4.03
C MET A 1 -20.69 -5.21 3.07
N LYS A 2 -19.48 -4.74 3.48
CA LYS A 2 -18.46 -4.21 2.53
C LYS A 2 -17.79 -5.23 1.58
N TYR A 3 -17.92 -6.53 1.82
CA TYR A 3 -17.32 -7.57 0.94
C TYR A 3 -17.97 -7.66 -0.45
N TRP A 4 -19.25 -7.28 -0.58
CA TRP A 4 -20.02 -7.36 -1.83
C TRP A 4 -19.60 -6.33 -2.89
N GLN A 5 -18.81 -5.31 -2.53
CA GLN A 5 -18.31 -4.30 -3.47
C GLN A 5 -16.93 -4.61 -4.05
N SER A 6 -16.25 -5.65 -3.57
CA SER A 6 -14.95 -6.04 -4.12
C SER A 6 -15.13 -6.58 -5.54
N ILE A 7 -14.36 -6.04 -6.49
CA ILE A 7 -14.28 -6.55 -7.87
C ILE A 7 -13.99 -8.05 -7.88
N VAL A 8 -13.18 -8.52 -6.92
CA VAL A 8 -12.87 -9.94 -6.74
C VAL A 8 -14.14 -10.75 -6.50
N PHE A 9 -15.02 -10.32 -5.60
CA PHE A 9 -16.26 -11.05 -5.31
C PHE A 9 -17.20 -11.12 -6.53
N LYS A 10 -17.30 -10.03 -7.30
CA LYS A 10 -18.12 -10.01 -8.52
C LYS A 10 -17.59 -10.96 -9.59
N ILE A 11 -16.26 -10.98 -9.79
CA ILE A 11 -15.61 -11.93 -10.69
C ILE A 11 -15.86 -13.39 -10.23
N TRP A 12 -15.76 -13.65 -8.93
CA TRP A 12 -16.06 -14.96 -8.35
C TRP A 12 -17.50 -15.41 -8.59
N LEU A 13 -18.47 -14.53 -8.36
CA LEU A 13 -19.90 -14.85 -8.57
C LEU A 13 -20.17 -15.19 -10.04
N VAL A 14 -19.61 -14.41 -10.96
CA VAL A 14 -19.76 -14.65 -12.41
C VAL A 14 -19.12 -15.97 -12.82
N LEU A 15 -17.90 -16.26 -12.35
CA LEU A 15 -17.21 -17.52 -12.67
C LEU A 15 -17.96 -18.74 -12.14
N ILE A 16 -18.46 -18.69 -10.89
CA ILE A 16 -19.23 -19.79 -10.31
C ILE A 16 -20.52 -20.01 -11.10
N LEU A 17 -21.28 -18.95 -11.37
CA LEU A 17 -22.53 -19.05 -12.12
C LEU A 17 -22.30 -19.58 -13.54
N PHE A 18 -21.23 -19.12 -14.20
CA PHE A 18 -20.86 -19.60 -15.53
C PHE A 18 -20.46 -21.09 -15.51
N SER A 19 -19.65 -21.52 -14.55
CA SER A 19 -19.26 -22.93 -14.41
C SER A 19 -20.46 -23.83 -14.11
N LEU A 20 -21.41 -23.38 -13.29
CA LEU A 20 -22.64 -24.12 -13.01
C LEU A 20 -23.54 -24.22 -14.25
N ALA A 21 -23.69 -23.13 -15.00
CA ALA A 21 -24.44 -23.13 -16.25
C ALA A 21 -23.80 -24.04 -17.30
N LEU A 22 -22.46 -24.03 -17.41
CA LEU A 22 -21.71 -24.89 -18.31
C LEU A 22 -21.86 -26.36 -17.91
N LEU A 23 -21.79 -26.70 -16.62
CA LEU A 23 -22.01 -28.06 -16.13
C LEU A 23 -23.44 -28.55 -16.42
N ALA A 24 -24.44 -27.70 -16.22
CA ALA A 24 -25.82 -28.04 -16.54
C ALA A 24 -26.00 -28.28 -18.06
N LEU A 25 -25.40 -27.42 -18.89
CA LEU A 25 -25.45 -27.53 -20.34
C LEU A 25 -24.71 -28.77 -20.86
N THR A 26 -23.51 -29.07 -20.36
CA THR A 26 -22.75 -30.26 -20.77
C THR A 26 -23.44 -31.54 -20.31
N GLY A 27 -23.99 -31.56 -19.09
CA GLY A 27 -24.80 -32.69 -18.61
C GLY A 27 -26.03 -32.91 -19.49
N TRP A 28 -26.74 -31.84 -19.86
CA TRP A 28 -27.89 -31.92 -20.74
C TRP A 28 -27.53 -32.40 -22.16
N LEU A 29 -26.53 -31.78 -22.81
CA LEU A 29 -26.06 -32.16 -24.14
C LEU A 29 -25.52 -33.60 -24.18
N PHE A 30 -24.79 -34.01 -23.15
CA PHE A 30 -24.24 -35.36 -23.06
C PHE A 30 -25.33 -36.41 -22.92
N ASN A 31 -26.34 -36.14 -22.07
CA ASN A 31 -27.47 -37.05 -21.88
C ASN A 31 -28.34 -37.18 -23.14
N ASP A 32 -28.64 -36.06 -23.80
CA ASP A 32 -29.48 -36.04 -25.00
C ASP A 32 -28.75 -36.68 -26.19
N MET A 33 -27.56 -36.17 -26.54
CA MET A 33 -26.85 -36.55 -27.77
C MET A 33 -26.33 -37.99 -27.75
N ILE A 34 -25.79 -38.46 -26.62
CA ILE A 34 -25.25 -39.83 -26.53
C ILE A 34 -26.35 -40.85 -26.34
N GLY A 35 -27.44 -40.48 -25.64
CA GLY A 35 -28.63 -41.32 -25.54
C GLY A 35 -29.21 -41.64 -26.91
N THR A 36 -29.45 -40.62 -27.74
CA THR A 36 -29.99 -40.81 -29.09
C THR A 36 -29.02 -41.52 -30.02
N PHE A 37 -27.74 -41.15 -30.01
CA PHE A 37 -26.73 -41.77 -30.88
C PHE A 37 -26.49 -43.25 -30.55
N THR A 38 -26.40 -43.60 -29.26
CA THR A 38 -26.15 -44.98 -28.85
C THR A 38 -27.30 -45.90 -29.21
N VAL A 39 -28.55 -45.46 -28.99
CA VAL A 39 -29.74 -46.20 -29.42
C VAL A 39 -29.75 -46.39 -30.93
N GLN A 40 -29.50 -45.34 -31.71
CA GLN A 40 -29.56 -45.42 -33.17
C GLN A 40 -28.48 -46.35 -33.73
N ARG A 41 -27.28 -46.32 -33.15
CA ARG A 41 -26.19 -47.24 -33.48
C ARG A 41 -26.56 -48.70 -33.17
N GLU A 42 -27.08 -48.95 -31.97
CA GLU A 42 -27.50 -50.29 -31.53
C GLU A 42 -28.62 -50.83 -32.42
N THR A 43 -29.60 -49.99 -32.74
CA THR A 43 -30.69 -50.32 -33.65
C THR A 43 -30.17 -50.78 -35.01
N ARG A 44 -29.17 -50.08 -35.56
CA ARG A 44 -28.59 -50.42 -36.85
C ARG A 44 -27.80 -51.74 -36.81
N ASP A 45 -27.08 -52.00 -35.72
CA ASP A 45 -26.36 -53.28 -35.53
C ASP A 45 -27.33 -54.46 -35.43
N LEU A 46 -28.36 -54.35 -34.57
CA LEU A 46 -29.39 -55.36 -34.39
C LEU A 46 -30.19 -55.59 -35.68
N ALA A 47 -30.53 -54.53 -36.40
CA ALA A 47 -31.22 -54.63 -37.69
C ALA A 47 -30.38 -55.37 -38.74
N GLY A 48 -29.06 -55.09 -38.80
CA GLY A 48 -28.14 -55.80 -39.68
C GLY A 48 -28.03 -57.29 -39.33
N LYS A 49 -27.93 -57.62 -38.04
CA LYS A 49 -27.92 -58.99 -37.53
C LYS A 49 -29.24 -59.73 -37.83
N ALA A 50 -30.39 -59.09 -37.63
CA ALA A 50 -31.69 -59.64 -37.97
C ALA A 50 -31.87 -59.88 -39.47
N ALA A 51 -31.38 -58.96 -40.31
CA ALA A 51 -31.42 -59.11 -41.76
C ALA A 51 -30.59 -60.32 -42.24
N LEU A 52 -29.45 -60.62 -41.59
CA LEU A 52 -28.66 -61.82 -41.88
C LEU A 52 -29.44 -63.11 -41.59
N VAL A 53 -30.22 -63.15 -40.50
CA VAL A 53 -31.11 -64.28 -40.19
C VAL A 53 -32.20 -64.41 -41.24
N GLY A 54 -32.76 -63.29 -41.67
CA GLY A 54 -33.84 -63.26 -42.65
C GLY A 54 -33.45 -63.63 -44.08
N LEU A 55 -32.18 -63.46 -44.45
CA LEU A 55 -31.67 -63.84 -45.77
C LEU A 55 -31.35 -65.34 -45.89
N GLU A 56 -31.28 -66.06 -44.76
CA GLU A 56 -31.00 -67.48 -44.73
C GLU A 56 -32.27 -68.29 -45.02
N LYS A 57 -32.29 -68.98 -46.17
CA LYS A 57 -33.45 -69.77 -46.62
C LYS A 57 -33.59 -71.11 -45.90
N ASP A 58 -32.50 -71.62 -45.33
CA ASP A 58 -32.49 -72.85 -44.55
C ASP A 58 -32.91 -72.55 -43.11
N MET A 59 -34.08 -73.06 -42.70
CA MET A 59 -34.65 -72.82 -41.38
C MET A 59 -33.72 -73.26 -40.25
N ASP A 60 -33.01 -74.39 -40.43
CA ASP A 60 -32.09 -74.89 -39.40
C ASP A 60 -30.91 -73.93 -39.21
N ARG A 61 -30.44 -73.31 -40.30
CA ARG A 61 -29.38 -72.29 -40.26
C ARG A 61 -29.89 -70.95 -39.75
N ALA A 62 -31.09 -70.52 -40.12
CA ALA A 62 -31.71 -69.31 -39.61
C ALA A 62 -31.91 -69.40 -38.09
N THR A 63 -32.36 -70.55 -37.59
CA THR A 63 -32.46 -70.86 -36.16
C THR A 63 -31.10 -70.87 -35.47
N GLN A 64 -30.06 -71.46 -36.08
CA GLN A 64 -28.69 -71.39 -35.55
C GLN A 64 -28.15 -69.96 -35.48
N LEU A 65 -28.39 -69.13 -36.50
CA LEU A 65 -28.00 -67.72 -36.51
C LEU A 65 -28.77 -66.91 -35.46
N ALA A 66 -30.07 -67.16 -35.28
CA ALA A 66 -30.88 -66.53 -34.25
C ALA A 66 -30.37 -66.87 -32.84
N HIS A 67 -30.02 -68.14 -32.60
CA HIS A 67 -29.36 -68.57 -31.36
C HIS A 67 -27.99 -67.91 -31.15
N ALA A 68 -27.18 -67.79 -32.21
CA ALA A 68 -25.87 -67.14 -32.16
C ALA A 68 -25.98 -65.65 -31.85
N ILE A 69 -26.92 -64.94 -32.48
CA ILE A 69 -27.18 -63.52 -32.20
C ILE A 69 -27.69 -63.34 -30.77
N SER A 70 -28.64 -64.19 -30.32
CA SER A 70 -29.10 -64.17 -28.93
C SER A 70 -27.96 -64.43 -27.94
N PHE A 71 -27.02 -65.32 -28.27
CA PHE A 71 -25.82 -65.59 -27.47
C PHE A 71 -24.84 -64.41 -27.41
N GLU A 72 -24.54 -63.79 -28.55
CA GLU A 72 -23.56 -62.70 -28.65
C GLU A 72 -24.09 -61.39 -28.03
N THR A 73 -25.35 -61.06 -28.29
CA THR A 73 -25.96 -59.78 -27.88
C THR A 73 -26.70 -59.87 -26.55
N GLY A 74 -27.03 -61.09 -26.10
CA GLY A 74 -27.91 -61.32 -24.95
C GLY A 74 -29.33 -60.77 -25.18
N ALA A 75 -29.74 -60.59 -26.43
CA ALA A 75 -31.08 -60.17 -26.82
C ALA A 75 -32.04 -61.38 -26.94
N LEU A 76 -33.32 -61.14 -26.72
CA LEU A 76 -34.38 -62.10 -27.06
C LEU A 76 -34.67 -61.99 -28.55
N VAL A 77 -34.49 -63.06 -29.31
CA VAL A 77 -34.78 -63.10 -30.75
C VAL A 77 -36.04 -63.94 -30.95
N MET A 78 -36.99 -63.46 -31.73
CA MET A 78 -38.23 -64.20 -32.02
C MET A 78 -38.56 -64.10 -33.50
N PHE A 79 -39.19 -65.15 -34.02
CA PHE A 79 -39.82 -65.16 -35.33
C PHE A 79 -41.33 -65.00 -35.15
N GLY A 80 -41.96 -64.23 -36.03
CA GLY A 80 -43.40 -64.04 -36.03
C GLY A 80 -43.92 -63.47 -37.33
N ASP A 81 -45.21 -63.15 -37.38
CA ASP A 81 -45.85 -62.54 -38.55
C ASP A 81 -45.87 -61.00 -38.47
N SER A 82 -46.38 -60.34 -39.51
CA SER A 82 -46.58 -58.88 -39.56
C SER A 82 -47.69 -58.35 -38.63
N ASN A 83 -48.49 -59.24 -38.03
CA ASN A 83 -49.50 -58.90 -37.02
C ASN A 83 -48.95 -58.98 -35.59
N GLY A 84 -47.68 -59.36 -35.41
CA GLY A 84 -47.07 -59.50 -34.10
C GLY A 84 -47.25 -60.87 -33.45
N ARG A 85 -47.84 -61.86 -34.12
CA ARG A 85 -47.98 -63.23 -33.59
C ARG A 85 -46.62 -63.90 -33.60
N ILE A 86 -46.20 -64.43 -32.46
CA ILE A 86 -44.91 -65.12 -32.32
C ILE A 86 -45.06 -66.59 -32.72
N GLU A 87 -44.18 -67.04 -33.63
CA GLU A 87 -44.07 -68.42 -34.10
C GLU A 87 -42.99 -69.18 -33.33
N GLU A 88 -41.84 -68.55 -33.10
CA GLU A 88 -40.69 -69.18 -32.45
C GLU A 88 -39.89 -68.17 -31.62
N THR A 89 -39.27 -68.62 -30.53
CA THR A 89 -38.50 -67.76 -29.62
C THR A 89 -37.15 -68.39 -29.30
N PHE A 90 -36.10 -67.61 -29.52
CA PHE A 90 -34.71 -67.94 -29.22
C PHE A 90 -34.22 -67.03 -28.11
N ALA A 91 -34.07 -67.63 -26.94
CA ALA A 91 -33.60 -66.94 -25.75
C ALA A 91 -32.42 -67.68 -25.15
N GLN A 92 -31.42 -66.94 -24.69
CA GLN A 92 -30.47 -67.49 -23.73
C GLN A 92 -31.14 -67.65 -22.35
N PRO A 93 -30.84 -68.73 -21.62
CA PRO A 93 -31.16 -68.83 -20.21
C PRO A 93 -30.46 -67.67 -19.47
N ILE A 94 -31.23 -66.81 -18.80
CA ILE A 94 -30.64 -65.65 -18.12
C ILE A 94 -30.16 -66.07 -16.74
N THR A 95 -28.85 -66.00 -16.50
CA THR A 95 -28.23 -66.46 -15.26
C THR A 95 -28.47 -65.54 -14.05
N SER A 96 -28.95 -64.30 -14.26
CA SER A 96 -29.38 -63.43 -13.16
C SER A 96 -30.39 -62.33 -13.55
N MET A 97 -31.27 -61.93 -12.62
CA MET A 97 -32.15 -60.74 -12.81
C MET A 97 -31.37 -59.44 -13.09
N GLN A 98 -30.10 -59.36 -12.64
CA GLN A 98 -29.20 -58.24 -12.93
C GLN A 98 -28.83 -58.14 -14.42
N GLU A 99 -28.73 -59.26 -15.14
CA GLU A 99 -28.42 -59.27 -16.58
C GLU A 99 -29.55 -58.69 -17.44
N MET A 100 -30.80 -58.75 -16.95
CA MET A 100 -31.93 -58.02 -17.54
C MET A 100 -32.04 -56.58 -17.04
N GLY A 101 -31.18 -56.12 -16.12
CA GLY A 101 -31.32 -54.81 -15.50
C GLY A 101 -32.53 -54.65 -14.56
N MET A 102 -33.11 -55.77 -14.12
CA MET A 102 -34.10 -55.76 -13.06
C MET A 102 -33.39 -55.59 -11.71
N GLY A 103 -33.79 -54.56 -10.93
CA GLY A 103 -33.37 -54.45 -9.52
C GLY A 103 -33.86 -55.64 -8.69
N ARG A 104 -33.42 -55.74 -7.43
CA ARG A 104 -33.76 -56.83 -6.48
C ARG A 104 -35.27 -57.14 -6.29
N GLN A 105 -36.17 -56.35 -6.86
CA GLN A 105 -37.63 -56.47 -6.76
C GLN A 105 -38.36 -56.65 -8.12
N GLY A 106 -37.65 -56.87 -9.23
CA GLY A 106 -38.28 -57.03 -10.55
C GLY A 106 -39.34 -58.15 -10.57
N ARG A 107 -40.57 -57.82 -10.97
CA ARG A 107 -41.67 -58.79 -11.11
C ARG A 107 -41.74 -59.28 -12.55
N LEU A 108 -41.63 -60.59 -12.75
CA LEU A 108 -42.13 -61.23 -13.96
C LEU A 108 -43.65 -61.40 -13.80
N HIS A 109 -44.43 -60.87 -14.73
CA HIS A 109 -45.86 -61.14 -14.77
C HIS A 109 -46.07 -62.61 -15.18
N ARG A 110 -46.54 -63.42 -14.23
CA ARG A 110 -46.94 -64.82 -14.46
C ARG A 110 -48.18 -64.81 -15.37
N TRP A 111 -48.05 -65.26 -16.61
CA TRP A 111 -49.18 -65.42 -17.52
C TRP A 111 -50.05 -66.60 -17.10
N GLY A 112 -51.37 -66.38 -17.01
CA GLY A 112 -52.38 -67.39 -16.67
C GLY A 112 -52.89 -67.37 -15.22
N GLN A 113 -53.76 -66.41 -14.88
CA GLN A 113 -54.79 -66.61 -13.86
C GLN A 113 -56.13 -66.11 -14.38
N GLN A 114 -56.96 -67.03 -14.88
CA GLN A 114 -58.36 -67.01 -14.48
C GLN A 114 -58.43 -67.66 -13.10
N GLU A 115 -59.13 -67.02 -12.17
CA GLU A 115 -59.27 -67.41 -10.77
C GLU A 115 -59.95 -68.80 -10.57
N PRO A 116 -59.88 -69.38 -9.36
CA PRO A 116 -59.81 -70.82 -9.14
C PRO A 116 -61.18 -71.50 -9.08
N LEU A 117 -61.32 -72.63 -9.76
CA LEU A 117 -62.31 -73.65 -9.43
C LEU A 117 -61.57 -74.81 -8.75
N MET A 118 -61.94 -75.07 -7.49
CA MET A 118 -61.34 -76.08 -6.63
C MET A 118 -61.15 -77.45 -7.30
N GLY A 119 -60.00 -78.07 -7.02
CA GLY A 119 -59.77 -79.51 -7.01
C GLY A 119 -58.42 -79.80 -6.31
N PRO A 120 -58.35 -80.67 -5.28
CA PRO A 120 -57.12 -80.85 -4.50
C PRO A 120 -56.19 -81.80 -5.24
N GLY A 121 -55.11 -81.26 -5.81
CA GLY A 121 -54.02 -82.08 -6.35
C GLY A 121 -53.17 -81.28 -7.31
N ILE A 122 -51.86 -81.43 -7.19
CA ILE A 122 -50.84 -80.86 -8.09
C ILE A 122 -50.48 -79.40 -7.77
N GLY A 123 -50.14 -79.17 -6.50
CA GLY A 123 -49.26 -78.08 -6.07
C GLY A 123 -47.92 -78.67 -5.61
N ARG A 124 -47.09 -79.18 -6.52
CA ARG A 124 -45.69 -79.59 -6.26
C ARG A 124 -44.99 -79.87 -7.60
N GLU A 125 -44.33 -78.85 -8.15
CA GLU A 125 -43.06 -78.96 -8.90
C GLU A 125 -42.64 -77.60 -9.46
N LEU A 126 -42.13 -76.74 -8.59
CA LEU A 126 -41.12 -75.75 -8.95
C LEU A 126 -39.97 -75.91 -7.94
N LYS A 127 -39.31 -77.07 -8.00
CA LYS A 127 -38.01 -77.27 -7.36
C LYS A 127 -36.97 -76.52 -8.19
N ARG A 128 -36.51 -75.38 -7.69
CA ARG A 128 -35.11 -75.11 -7.35
C ARG A 128 -34.08 -75.96 -8.15
N GLN A 129 -34.02 -75.79 -9.46
CA GLN A 129 -32.87 -76.19 -10.28
C GLN A 129 -32.35 -74.95 -10.99
N GLU A 130 -31.23 -74.48 -10.43
CA GLU A 130 -30.24 -73.54 -10.96
C GLU A 130 -30.72 -72.11 -11.25
N ASN A 131 -29.80 -71.15 -11.05
CA ASN A 131 -30.06 -69.72 -10.85
C ASN A 131 -30.52 -68.98 -12.12
N THR A 132 -31.10 -69.70 -13.07
CA THR A 132 -31.26 -69.27 -14.44
C THR A 132 -32.75 -69.08 -14.74
N LEU A 133 -33.13 -67.86 -15.05
CA LEU A 133 -34.43 -67.52 -15.63
C LEU A 133 -34.44 -68.00 -17.07
N SER A 134 -34.99 -69.18 -17.31
CA SER A 134 -35.35 -69.62 -18.65
C SER A 134 -36.60 -68.87 -19.09
N PHE A 135 -36.54 -68.14 -20.19
CA PHE A 135 -37.76 -67.67 -20.84
C PHE A 135 -38.54 -68.89 -21.33
N PRO A 136 -39.86 -68.98 -21.09
CA PRO A 136 -40.65 -70.01 -21.74
C PRO A 136 -40.49 -69.84 -23.26
N THR A 137 -40.31 -70.93 -24.00
CA THR A 137 -40.45 -70.92 -25.45
C THR A 137 -41.88 -70.43 -25.73
N LEU A 138 -42.04 -69.22 -26.29
CA LEU A 138 -43.36 -68.63 -26.55
C LEU A 138 -43.97 -69.32 -27.77
N THR A 139 -44.45 -70.55 -27.60
CA THR A 139 -45.15 -71.35 -28.63
C THR A 139 -46.66 -71.42 -28.38
N ASP A 140 -47.17 -70.66 -27.41
CA ASP A 140 -48.61 -70.57 -27.12
C ASP A 140 -49.30 -69.61 -28.13
N ASP A 141 -50.45 -70.01 -28.66
CA ASP A 141 -51.24 -69.31 -29.69
C ASP A 141 -51.68 -67.86 -29.33
N ASN A 142 -51.34 -67.38 -28.14
CA ASN A 142 -51.69 -66.05 -27.61
C ASN A 142 -50.48 -65.12 -27.37
N ALA A 143 -49.26 -65.53 -27.70
CA ALA A 143 -48.09 -64.65 -27.59
C ALA A 143 -48.05 -63.65 -28.76
N GLN A 144 -48.49 -62.41 -28.51
CA GLN A 144 -48.51 -61.34 -29.51
C GLN A 144 -47.74 -60.11 -29.01
N ILE A 145 -46.82 -59.62 -29.84
CA ILE A 145 -46.24 -58.28 -29.67
C ILE A 145 -47.25 -57.27 -30.19
N ASN A 146 -47.56 -56.25 -29.39
CA ASN A 146 -48.41 -55.17 -29.83
C ASN A 146 -47.69 -54.35 -30.91
N VAL A 147 -48.06 -54.59 -32.17
CA VAL A 147 -47.66 -53.85 -33.38
C VAL A 147 -48.81 -52.91 -33.72
N THR A 148 -48.54 -51.61 -33.72
CA THR A 148 -49.54 -50.60 -34.08
C THR A 148 -49.85 -50.66 -35.57
N VAL A 149 -51.01 -50.11 -35.97
CA VAL A 149 -51.43 -50.07 -37.39
C VAL A 149 -50.38 -49.38 -38.27
N GLU A 150 -49.73 -48.34 -37.76
CA GLU A 150 -48.67 -47.62 -38.47
C GLU A 150 -47.38 -48.44 -38.59
N GLU A 151 -46.97 -49.12 -37.53
CA GLU A 151 -45.82 -50.04 -37.56
C GLU A 151 -46.08 -51.21 -38.53
N LYS A 152 -47.31 -51.75 -38.57
CA LYS A 152 -47.67 -52.80 -39.51
C LYS A 152 -47.50 -52.34 -40.97
N ILE A 153 -47.99 -51.15 -41.31
CA ILE A 153 -47.85 -50.57 -42.65
C ILE A 153 -46.36 -50.40 -43.02
N GLN A 154 -45.52 -49.98 -42.07
CA GLN A 154 -44.08 -49.82 -42.28
C GLN A 154 -43.37 -51.17 -42.49
N LEU A 155 -43.74 -52.22 -41.73
CA LEU A 155 -43.21 -53.58 -41.92
C LEU A 155 -43.59 -54.14 -43.29
N GLU A 156 -44.84 -53.95 -43.71
CA GLU A 156 -45.35 -54.36 -45.04
C GLU A 156 -44.64 -53.63 -46.18
N GLN A 157 -44.09 -52.44 -45.93
CA GLN A 157 -43.25 -51.69 -46.87
C GLN A 157 -41.75 -52.08 -46.81
N GLY A 158 -41.41 -53.13 -46.04
CA GLY A 158 -40.03 -53.59 -45.88
C GLY A 158 -39.16 -52.70 -44.99
N GLN A 159 -39.76 -51.79 -44.21
CA GLN A 159 -38.99 -50.89 -43.34
C GLN A 159 -38.68 -51.54 -41.99
N VAL A 160 -37.46 -51.32 -41.49
CA VAL A 160 -37.06 -51.72 -40.14
C VAL A 160 -37.67 -50.75 -39.13
N ILE A 161 -38.26 -51.31 -38.08
CA ILE A 161 -38.87 -50.53 -37.00
C ILE A 161 -38.03 -50.67 -35.74
N SER A 162 -37.94 -49.59 -34.99
CA SER A 162 -37.32 -49.62 -33.66
C SER A 162 -38.16 -48.86 -32.65
N ARG A 163 -38.33 -49.46 -31.47
CA ARG A 163 -39.10 -48.89 -30.36
C ARG A 163 -38.34 -49.05 -29.05
N GLN A 164 -38.35 -48.01 -28.23
CA GLN A 164 -37.85 -48.07 -26.85
C GLN A 164 -39.03 -48.07 -25.87
N GLY A 165 -38.97 -48.93 -24.85
CA GLY A 165 -39.93 -48.91 -23.76
C GLY A 165 -40.02 -50.24 -23.02
N PRO A 166 -40.79 -50.28 -21.92
CA PRO A 166 -41.17 -51.55 -21.30
C PRO A 166 -42.07 -52.32 -22.28
N LEU A 167 -41.89 -53.64 -22.35
CA LEU A 167 -42.80 -54.49 -23.12
C LEU A 167 -43.91 -55.03 -22.20
N PRO A 168 -45.10 -55.38 -22.74
CA PRO A 168 -46.23 -55.84 -21.93
C PRO A 168 -45.92 -57.04 -21.02
N PHE A 169 -44.94 -57.86 -21.40
CA PHE A 169 -44.50 -59.07 -20.67
C PHE A 169 -43.15 -58.90 -19.98
N LEU A 170 -42.46 -57.78 -20.19
CA LEU A 170 -41.15 -57.48 -19.62
C LEU A 170 -41.14 -56.06 -19.07
N ASP A 171 -41.20 -55.92 -17.74
CA ASP A 171 -41.16 -54.62 -17.02
C ASP A 171 -39.74 -54.02 -16.97
N VAL A 172 -39.00 -54.23 -18.06
CA VAL A 172 -37.63 -53.76 -18.28
C VAL A 172 -37.66 -52.93 -19.56
N PRO A 173 -37.06 -51.73 -19.56
CA PRO A 173 -36.86 -50.98 -20.77
C PRO A 173 -35.98 -51.77 -21.74
N VAL A 174 -36.53 -52.14 -22.89
CA VAL A 174 -35.82 -52.82 -23.99
C VAL A 174 -35.83 -51.96 -25.24
N LEU A 175 -34.79 -52.12 -26.05
CA LEU A 175 -34.78 -51.70 -27.44
C LEU A 175 -35.34 -52.85 -28.27
N ALA A 176 -36.53 -52.66 -28.81
CA ALA A 176 -37.19 -53.59 -29.69
C ALA A 176 -36.91 -53.21 -31.15
N VAL A 177 -36.36 -54.12 -31.93
CA VAL A 177 -36.10 -53.93 -33.37
C VAL A 177 -36.88 -54.99 -34.14
N PHE A 178 -37.67 -54.56 -35.12
CA PHE A 178 -38.49 -55.43 -35.96
C PHE A 178 -37.97 -55.35 -37.39
N VAL A 179 -37.57 -56.50 -37.93
CA VAL A 179 -37.04 -56.58 -39.30
C VAL A 179 -37.95 -57.49 -40.13
N PRO A 180 -38.66 -56.94 -41.13
CA PRO A 180 -39.47 -57.74 -42.03
C PRO A 180 -38.57 -58.51 -43.01
N ILE A 181 -38.95 -59.75 -43.27
CA ILE A 181 -38.34 -60.64 -44.26
C ILE A 181 -39.32 -60.72 -45.42
N LEU A 182 -38.88 -60.25 -46.59
CA LEU A 182 -39.68 -60.22 -47.80
C LEU A 182 -39.38 -61.45 -48.66
N GLU A 183 -40.42 -62.13 -49.11
CA GLU A 183 -40.36 -63.21 -50.09
C GLU A 183 -41.37 -62.88 -51.19
N ASP A 184 -40.91 -62.76 -52.44
CA ASP A 184 -41.74 -62.31 -53.58
C ASP A 184 -42.53 -61.01 -53.34
N ASP A 185 -41.88 -60.00 -52.73
CA ASP A 185 -42.45 -58.69 -52.35
C ASP A 185 -43.58 -58.73 -51.29
N GLU A 186 -43.84 -59.89 -50.66
CA GLU A 186 -44.72 -60.00 -49.49
C GLU A 186 -43.90 -60.29 -48.22
N VAL A 187 -44.36 -59.77 -47.07
CA VAL A 187 -43.72 -60.07 -45.77
C VAL A 187 -44.03 -61.51 -45.38
N SER A 188 -43.07 -62.40 -45.60
CA SER A 188 -43.14 -63.81 -45.22
C SER A 188 -43.04 -63.97 -43.70
N ARG A 189 -42.17 -63.18 -43.04
CA ARG A 189 -41.91 -63.25 -41.60
C ARG A 189 -41.34 -61.94 -41.06
N VAL A 190 -41.42 -61.74 -39.76
CA VAL A 190 -40.76 -60.66 -39.03
C VAL A 190 -39.83 -61.25 -37.97
N VAL A 191 -38.58 -60.77 -37.94
CA VAL A 191 -37.63 -61.04 -36.86
C VAL A 191 -37.75 -59.94 -35.82
N TYR A 192 -38.10 -60.33 -34.60
CA TYR A 192 -38.20 -59.46 -33.45
C TYR A 192 -36.94 -59.64 -32.60
N ILE A 193 -36.13 -58.59 -32.43
CA ILE A 193 -34.99 -58.59 -31.52
C ILE A 193 -35.26 -57.63 -30.37
N LEU A 194 -35.18 -58.12 -29.13
CA LEU A 194 -35.37 -57.33 -27.92
C LEU A 194 -34.07 -57.31 -27.10
N SER A 195 -33.38 -56.18 -27.09
CA SER A 195 -32.14 -56.00 -26.34
C SER A 195 -32.36 -55.18 -25.06
N PRO A 196 -31.93 -55.64 -23.87
CA PRO A 196 -32.02 -54.86 -22.63
C PRO A 196 -31.20 -53.56 -22.70
N LEU A 197 -31.84 -52.39 -22.45
CA LEU A 197 -31.14 -51.10 -22.44
C LEU A 197 -30.19 -50.94 -21.24
N HIS A 198 -30.28 -51.79 -20.22
CA HIS A 198 -29.54 -51.60 -18.98
C HIS A 198 -28.01 -51.62 -19.16
N ARG A 199 -27.49 -52.46 -20.06
CA ARG A 199 -26.05 -52.52 -20.38
C ARG A 199 -25.55 -51.17 -20.92
N ILE A 200 -26.32 -50.57 -21.83
CA ILE A 200 -26.02 -49.24 -22.38
C ILE A 200 -26.05 -48.18 -21.27
N THR A 201 -27.03 -48.23 -20.37
CA THR A 201 -27.14 -47.23 -19.30
C THR A 201 -26.01 -47.30 -18.27
N GLN A 202 -25.43 -48.47 -18.01
CA GLN A 202 -24.31 -48.63 -17.06
C GLN A 202 -23.03 -47.97 -17.57
N ASP A 203 -22.69 -48.16 -18.85
CA ASP A 203 -21.52 -47.52 -19.46
C ASP A 203 -21.68 -45.99 -19.50
N LEU A 204 -22.90 -45.52 -19.78
CA LEU A 204 -23.23 -44.09 -19.74
C LEU A 204 -23.11 -43.51 -18.33
N GLN A 205 -23.51 -44.24 -17.29
CA GLN A 205 -23.36 -43.80 -15.90
C GLN A 205 -21.89 -43.66 -15.49
N GLN A 206 -21.01 -44.56 -15.92
CA GLN A 206 -19.57 -44.45 -15.64
C GLN A 206 -18.97 -43.21 -16.31
N LEU A 207 -19.32 -42.94 -17.57
CA LEU A 207 -18.90 -41.73 -18.28
C LEU A 207 -19.42 -40.46 -17.62
N GLN A 208 -20.71 -40.45 -17.22
CA GLN A 208 -21.31 -39.32 -16.51
C GLN A 208 -20.60 -39.04 -15.18
N MET A 209 -20.30 -40.07 -14.39
CA MET A 209 -19.57 -39.91 -13.13
C MET A 209 -18.15 -39.38 -13.37
N GLY A 210 -17.48 -39.86 -14.42
CA GLY A 210 -16.18 -39.34 -14.87
C GLY A 210 -16.24 -37.84 -15.19
N LEU A 211 -17.22 -37.40 -15.98
CA LEU A 211 -17.43 -35.99 -16.31
C LEU A 211 -17.76 -35.13 -15.07
N LEU A 212 -18.67 -35.60 -14.21
CA LEU A 212 -19.03 -34.89 -12.98
C LEU A 212 -17.82 -34.70 -12.07
N SER A 213 -16.99 -35.74 -11.92
CA SER A 213 -15.76 -35.64 -11.14
C SER A 213 -14.76 -34.66 -11.77
N ALA A 214 -14.60 -34.67 -13.10
CA ALA A 214 -13.74 -33.73 -13.80
C ALA A 214 -14.18 -32.26 -13.58
N VAL A 215 -15.47 -31.97 -13.67
CA VAL A 215 -15.96 -30.61 -13.40
C VAL A 215 -15.81 -30.23 -11.92
N PHE A 216 -16.04 -31.17 -11.00
CA PHE A 216 -15.79 -30.92 -9.58
C PHE A 216 -14.34 -30.51 -9.32
N PHE A 217 -13.36 -31.22 -9.91
CA PHE A 217 -11.94 -30.84 -9.80
C PHE A 217 -11.62 -29.51 -10.48
N LEU A 218 -12.25 -29.18 -11.61
CA LEU A 218 -12.09 -27.87 -12.27
C LEU A 218 -12.63 -26.73 -11.40
N LEU A 219 -13.76 -26.93 -10.72
CA LEU A 219 -14.31 -25.96 -9.77
C LEU A 219 -13.38 -25.74 -8.58
N LEU A 220 -12.82 -26.82 -8.02
CA LEU A 220 -11.83 -26.73 -6.95
C LEU A 220 -10.58 -25.98 -7.41
N LEU A 221 -10.05 -26.30 -8.59
CA LEU A 221 -8.87 -25.65 -9.15
C LEU A 221 -9.11 -24.17 -9.43
N SER A 222 -10.27 -23.82 -9.99
CA SER A 222 -10.70 -22.43 -10.21
C SER A 222 -10.76 -21.66 -8.89
N GLY A 223 -11.37 -22.27 -7.87
CA GLY A 223 -11.49 -21.64 -6.56
C GLY A 223 -10.13 -21.45 -5.87
N PHE A 224 -9.24 -22.43 -5.99
CA PHE A 224 -7.88 -22.34 -5.48
C PHE A 224 -7.07 -21.26 -6.20
N SER A 225 -7.10 -21.22 -7.53
CA SER A 225 -6.45 -20.18 -8.35
C SER A 225 -6.94 -18.78 -7.99
N ALA A 226 -8.25 -18.61 -7.83
CA ALA A 226 -8.82 -17.32 -7.46
C ALA A 226 -8.48 -16.91 -6.01
N PHE A 227 -8.34 -17.86 -5.09
CA PHE A 227 -7.78 -17.61 -3.75
C PHE A 227 -6.33 -17.11 -3.82
N LEU A 228 -5.50 -17.74 -4.66
CA LEU A 228 -4.11 -17.32 -4.88
C LEU A 228 -4.03 -15.91 -5.48
N ILE A 229 -4.80 -15.60 -6.52
CA ILE A 229 -4.85 -14.27 -7.15
C ILE A 229 -5.33 -13.22 -6.13
N SER A 230 -6.37 -13.52 -5.34
CA SER A 230 -6.83 -12.59 -4.32
C SER A 230 -5.74 -12.27 -3.29
N ARG A 231 -4.99 -13.29 -2.85
CA ARG A 231 -3.95 -13.15 -1.83
C ARG A 231 -2.69 -12.47 -2.36
N LYS A 232 -2.23 -12.83 -3.56
CA LYS A 232 -0.97 -12.34 -4.14
C LYS A 232 -1.10 -11.04 -4.95
N VAL A 233 -2.28 -10.74 -5.50
CA VAL A 233 -2.46 -9.58 -6.40
C VAL A 233 -3.47 -8.57 -5.84
N ALA A 234 -4.72 -8.98 -5.63
CA ALA A 234 -5.80 -8.02 -5.36
C ALA A 234 -5.69 -7.33 -3.99
N ARG A 235 -5.33 -8.09 -2.93
CA ARG A 235 -5.16 -7.53 -1.57
C ARG A 235 -4.01 -6.52 -1.50
N PRO A 236 -2.79 -6.82 -1.98
CA PRO A 236 -1.70 -5.84 -2.04
C PRO A 236 -2.06 -4.56 -2.81
N LEU A 237 -2.66 -4.67 -4.00
CA LEU A 237 -3.08 -3.51 -4.80
C LEU A 237 -4.08 -2.61 -4.06
N THR A 238 -5.03 -3.21 -3.33
CA THR A 238 -5.99 -2.45 -2.53
C THR A 238 -5.30 -1.70 -1.38
N ARG A 239 -4.26 -2.29 -0.78
CA ARG A 239 -3.46 -1.62 0.26
C ARG A 239 -2.67 -0.45 -0.32
N LEU A 240 -1.99 -0.64 -1.44
CA LEU A 240 -1.24 0.42 -2.13
C LEU A 240 -2.15 1.61 -2.49
N HIS A 241 -3.32 1.34 -3.06
CA HIS A 241 -4.30 2.36 -3.36
C HIS A 241 -4.73 3.14 -2.11
N LYS A 242 -5.01 2.43 -1.00
CA LYS A 242 -5.40 3.09 0.26
C LYS A 242 -4.27 3.97 0.80
N THR A 243 -3.02 3.51 0.77
CA THR A 243 -1.89 4.33 1.22
C THR A 243 -1.69 5.56 0.34
N ALA A 244 -1.81 5.42 -0.98
CA ALA A 244 -1.73 6.57 -1.89
C ALA A 244 -2.82 7.61 -1.60
N GLU A 245 -4.04 7.19 -1.27
CA GLU A 245 -5.13 8.11 -0.88
C GLU A 245 -4.87 8.79 0.47
N GLU A 246 -4.23 8.11 1.43
CA GLU A 246 -3.79 8.75 2.69
C GLU A 246 -2.66 9.75 2.45
N MET A 247 -1.69 9.44 1.58
CA MET A 247 -0.63 10.38 1.18
C MET A 247 -1.23 11.63 0.52
N ARG A 248 -2.25 11.48 -0.33
CA ARG A 248 -2.98 12.62 -0.93
C ARG A 248 -3.59 13.55 0.12
N ARG A 249 -3.90 13.03 1.32
CA ARG A 249 -4.46 13.80 2.45
C ARG A 249 -3.38 14.37 3.39
N GLY A 250 -2.10 14.19 3.07
CA GLY A 250 -0.98 14.67 3.88
C GLY A 250 -0.44 13.67 4.90
N ASN A 251 -0.96 12.44 4.95
CA ASN A 251 -0.56 11.42 5.92
C ASN A 251 0.56 10.54 5.36
N TYR A 252 1.81 11.04 5.36
CA TYR A 252 2.96 10.37 4.73
C TYR A 252 3.65 9.28 5.59
N GLN A 253 3.31 9.14 6.86
CA GLN A 253 4.00 8.25 7.81
C GLN A 253 3.36 6.85 7.96
N GLN A 254 2.51 6.44 7.01
CA GLN A 254 1.87 5.12 7.06
C GLN A 254 2.85 3.99 6.74
N PRO A 255 2.94 2.91 7.54
CA PRO A 255 3.79 1.77 7.24
C PRO A 255 3.30 1.05 5.98
N LEU A 256 4.16 0.97 4.95
CA LEU A 256 3.91 0.20 3.75
C LEU A 256 4.47 -1.22 3.91
N ALA A 257 3.69 -2.10 4.54
CA ALA A 257 3.99 -3.53 4.60
C ALA A 257 3.45 -4.23 3.34
N VAL A 258 4.13 -4.02 2.21
CA VAL A 258 3.94 -4.83 1.00
C VAL A 258 5.17 -5.70 0.84
N GLU A 259 5.08 -6.92 1.37
CA GLU A 259 6.11 -7.95 1.24
C GLU A 259 5.90 -8.72 -0.06
N GLY A 260 6.90 -8.71 -0.93
CA GLY A 260 6.90 -9.42 -2.21
C GLY A 260 8.16 -9.11 -3.00
N ASN A 261 8.71 -10.11 -3.69
CA ASN A 261 9.84 -9.94 -4.62
C ASN A 261 9.35 -9.83 -6.08
N ASP A 262 8.06 -9.58 -6.28
CA ASP A 262 7.43 -9.40 -7.58
C ASP A 262 7.28 -7.90 -7.93
N GLU A 263 6.66 -7.61 -9.06
CA GLU A 263 6.44 -6.25 -9.56
C GLU A 263 5.59 -5.41 -8.60
N ILE A 264 4.66 -6.04 -7.87
CA ILE A 264 3.79 -5.38 -6.90
C ILE A 264 4.59 -5.00 -5.64
N GLY A 265 5.46 -5.91 -5.18
CA GLY A 265 6.43 -5.62 -4.12
C GLY A 265 7.34 -4.46 -4.48
N ARG A 266 7.91 -4.45 -5.70
CA ARG A 266 8.75 -3.34 -6.18
C ARG A 266 7.98 -2.02 -6.23
N LEU A 267 6.74 -2.02 -6.71
CA LEU A 267 5.87 -0.84 -6.70
C LEU A 267 5.61 -0.34 -5.27
N GLY A 268 5.39 -1.27 -4.32
CA GLY A 268 5.21 -0.93 -2.91
C GLY A 268 6.45 -0.30 -2.28
N GLN A 269 7.64 -0.82 -2.60
CA GLN A 269 8.91 -0.22 -2.17
C GLN A 269 9.11 1.18 -2.77
N THR A 270 8.86 1.37 -4.07
CA THR A 270 8.94 2.69 -4.71
C THR A 270 7.96 3.68 -4.06
N LEU A 271 6.71 3.29 -3.83
CA LEU A 271 5.73 4.15 -3.15
C LEU A 271 6.17 4.48 -1.73
N HIS A 272 6.79 3.53 -1.02
CA HIS A 272 7.32 3.75 0.32
C HIS A 272 8.46 4.77 0.33
N THR A 273 9.44 4.64 -0.56
CA THR A 273 10.54 5.61 -0.71
C THR A 273 9.99 7.00 -1.02
N LEU A 274 9.06 7.13 -1.96
CA LEU A 274 8.42 8.41 -2.29
C LEU A 274 7.70 9.02 -1.09
N SER A 275 6.99 8.20 -0.29
CA SER A 275 6.31 8.67 0.91
C SER A 275 7.28 9.21 1.96
N GLN A 276 8.42 8.53 2.15
CA GLN A 276 9.46 8.96 3.09
C GLN A 276 10.16 10.24 2.63
N GLU A 277 10.51 10.33 1.35
CA GLU A 277 11.11 11.53 0.77
C GLU A 277 10.16 12.72 0.91
N LEU A 278 8.88 12.53 0.58
CA LEU A 278 7.87 13.58 0.68
C LEU A 278 7.66 14.04 2.13
N ALA A 279 7.61 13.10 3.09
CA ALA A 279 7.54 13.43 4.52
C ALA A 279 8.72 14.32 4.94
N LYS A 280 9.95 13.93 4.56
CA LYS A 280 11.17 14.67 4.88
C LYS A 280 11.19 16.05 4.21
N THR A 281 10.76 16.16 2.97
CA THR A 281 10.67 17.43 2.25
C THR A 281 9.67 18.37 2.91
N VAL A 282 8.48 17.88 3.30
CA VAL A 282 7.47 18.68 4.00
C VAL A 282 8.00 19.18 5.34
N GLU A 283 8.61 18.31 6.15
CA GLU A 283 9.23 18.69 7.42
C GLU A 283 10.32 19.76 7.23
N THR A 284 11.20 19.58 6.24
CA THR A 284 12.24 20.56 5.92
C THR A 284 11.65 21.91 5.48
N LEU A 285 10.58 21.89 4.70
CA LEU A 285 9.89 23.10 4.26
C LEU A 285 9.22 23.82 5.43
N GLU A 286 8.56 23.09 6.34
CA GLU A 286 7.97 23.66 7.54
C GLU A 286 9.03 24.32 8.43
N GLN A 287 10.16 23.65 8.65
CA GLN A 287 11.28 24.21 9.42
C GLN A 287 11.82 25.51 8.78
N LYS A 288 12.02 25.51 7.45
CA LYS A 288 12.47 26.71 6.73
C LYS A 288 11.45 27.85 6.78
N ASN A 289 10.16 27.55 6.64
CA ASN A 289 9.10 28.55 6.76
C ASN A 289 9.06 29.16 8.16
N GLN A 290 9.21 28.35 9.21
CA GLN A 290 9.29 28.85 10.58
C GLN A 290 10.52 29.74 10.80
N GLN A 291 11.68 29.37 10.25
CA GLN A 291 12.89 30.20 10.30
C GLN A 291 12.68 31.55 9.60
N LEU A 292 12.12 31.56 8.39
CA LEU A 292 11.80 32.79 7.67
C LEU A 292 10.80 33.66 8.44
N ALA A 293 9.74 33.06 9.00
CA ALA A 293 8.75 33.79 9.78
C ALA A 293 9.39 34.46 11.02
N ARG A 294 10.29 33.77 11.72
CA ARG A 294 11.06 34.34 12.84
C ARG A 294 11.98 35.48 12.38
N GLY A 295 12.65 35.33 11.23
CA GLY A 295 13.49 36.38 10.66
C GLY A 295 12.69 37.65 10.31
N VAL A 296 11.53 37.48 9.66
CA VAL A 296 10.63 38.60 9.35
C VAL A 296 10.12 39.28 10.61
N GLN A 297 9.74 38.51 11.63
CA GLN A 297 9.31 39.09 12.90
C GLN A 297 10.43 39.89 13.58
N SER A 298 11.64 39.33 13.62
CA SER A 298 12.85 39.98 14.14
C SER A 298 13.15 41.31 13.42
N MET A 299 13.01 41.36 12.09
CA MET A 299 13.16 42.60 11.32
C MET A 299 12.08 43.64 11.66
N ARG A 300 10.83 43.22 11.88
CA ARG A 300 9.75 44.12 12.28
C ARG A 300 10.00 44.74 13.65
N ASP A 301 10.44 43.94 14.62
CA ASP A 301 10.74 44.40 15.97
C ASP A 301 11.93 45.39 15.94
N LEU A 302 12.94 45.10 15.12
CA LEU A 302 14.07 46.00 14.87
C LEU A 302 13.62 47.34 14.26
N ALA A 303 12.77 47.32 13.22
CA ALA A 303 12.27 48.54 12.60
C ALA A 303 11.43 49.40 13.58
N ALA A 304 10.62 48.77 14.43
CA ALA A 304 9.82 49.46 15.44
C ALA A 304 10.71 50.15 16.49
N ASN A 305 11.72 49.45 17.01
CA ASN A 305 12.62 49.99 18.03
C ASN A 305 13.49 51.13 17.50
N VAL A 306 14.03 50.99 16.28
CA VAL A 306 14.80 52.05 15.61
C VAL A 306 13.97 53.32 15.44
N SER A 307 12.72 53.17 15.03
CA SER A 307 11.82 54.31 14.82
C SER A 307 11.60 55.12 16.11
N HIS A 308 11.60 54.45 17.26
CA HIS A 308 11.50 55.11 18.56
C HIS A 308 12.81 55.86 18.92
N ASP A 309 13.95 55.21 18.76
CA ASP A 309 15.25 55.74 19.17
C ASP A 309 15.79 56.85 18.26
N LEU A 310 15.37 56.89 16.99
CA LEU A 310 15.65 57.99 16.07
C LEU A 310 14.73 59.21 16.29
N ARG A 311 13.53 59.03 16.85
CA ARG A 311 12.57 60.13 17.04
C ARG A 311 13.06 61.17 18.05
N THR A 312 13.69 60.70 19.13
CA THR A 312 14.20 61.57 20.21
C THR A 312 15.29 62.55 19.73
N PRO A 313 16.40 62.09 19.12
CA PRO A 313 17.43 63.00 18.60
C PRO A 313 16.89 63.91 17.49
N LEU A 314 15.98 63.40 16.65
CA LEU A 314 15.36 64.21 15.59
C LEU A 314 14.55 65.39 16.15
N PHE A 315 13.78 65.19 17.22
CA PHE A 315 13.06 66.28 17.88
C PHE A 315 13.99 67.33 18.51
N LEU A 316 15.13 66.90 19.08
CA LEU A 316 16.13 67.83 19.63
C LEU A 316 16.78 68.65 18.52
N ILE A 317 17.25 67.99 17.45
CA ILE A 317 17.81 68.66 16.27
C ILE A 317 16.82 69.68 15.72
N GLN A 318 15.55 69.28 15.53
CA GLN A 318 14.52 70.16 15.03
C GLN A 318 14.26 71.34 15.97
N GLY A 319 14.11 71.10 17.28
CA GLY A 319 13.83 72.15 18.26
C GLY A 319 14.95 73.19 18.37
N TYR A 320 16.21 72.75 18.40
CA TYR A 320 17.36 73.66 18.42
C TYR A 320 17.55 74.38 17.07
N ALA A 321 17.28 73.73 15.94
CA ALA A 321 17.33 74.37 14.63
C ALA A 321 16.24 75.44 14.48
N GLU A 322 15.02 75.18 14.97
CA GLU A 322 13.93 76.16 15.04
C GLU A 322 14.30 77.34 15.94
N ALA A 323 14.87 77.09 17.12
CA ALA A 323 15.33 78.15 18.03
C ALA A 323 16.43 79.02 17.42
N LEU A 324 17.38 78.41 16.69
CA LEU A 324 18.43 79.13 15.96
C LEU A 324 17.86 79.97 14.80
N ARG A 325 16.86 79.43 14.08
CA ARG A 325 16.18 80.13 12.98
C ARG A 325 15.40 81.35 13.47
N ASP A 326 14.74 81.22 14.62
CA ASP A 326 13.88 82.26 15.19
C ASP A 326 14.68 83.28 16.03
N ASP A 327 16.02 83.27 15.91
CA ASP A 327 17.00 84.11 16.60
C ASP A 327 16.80 84.18 18.13
N MET A 328 16.36 83.06 18.71
CA MET A 328 16.11 82.90 20.14
C MET A 328 17.36 82.90 21.05
N PRO A 329 18.59 82.52 20.61
CA PRO A 329 19.77 82.52 21.47
C PRO A 329 20.11 83.93 21.99
N ARG A 330 20.35 84.05 23.29
CA ARG A 330 20.64 85.33 23.97
C ARG A 330 22.11 85.74 23.88
N SER A 331 22.98 84.84 23.44
CA SER A 331 24.42 85.09 23.29
C SER A 331 25.04 84.27 22.16
N ALA A 332 26.22 84.68 21.70
CA ALA A 332 27.02 83.89 20.76
C ALA A 332 27.43 82.53 21.34
N GLN A 333 27.57 82.44 22.67
CA GLN A 333 27.89 81.21 23.37
C GLN A 333 26.71 80.22 23.33
N GLU A 334 25.49 80.68 23.65
CA GLU A 334 24.28 79.86 23.58
C GLU A 334 23.99 79.39 22.16
N ARG A 335 24.25 80.24 21.15
CA ARG A 335 24.16 79.86 19.73
C ARG A 335 25.13 78.72 19.38
N ARG A 336 26.35 78.77 19.91
CA ARG A 336 27.38 77.74 19.69
C ARG A 336 26.99 76.44 20.38
N GLU A 337 26.49 76.51 21.62
CA GLU A 337 25.99 75.34 22.37
C GLU A 337 24.84 74.65 21.65
N MET A 338 23.86 75.40 21.12
CA MET A 338 22.77 74.82 20.33
C MET A 338 23.28 74.13 19.05
N ALA A 339 24.24 74.75 18.35
CA ALA A 339 24.85 74.15 17.16
C ALA A 339 25.66 72.89 17.49
N GLU A 340 26.37 72.87 18.61
CA GLU A 340 27.09 71.70 19.12
C GLU A 340 26.12 70.55 19.46
N ILE A 341 24.97 70.85 20.06
CA ILE A 341 23.94 69.83 20.34
C ILE A 341 23.37 69.23 19.04
N ILE A 342 23.10 70.06 18.02
CA ILE A 342 22.65 69.56 16.72
C ILE A 342 23.70 68.63 16.11
N LEU A 343 24.97 69.02 16.13
CA LEU A 343 26.08 68.22 15.60
C LEU A 343 26.24 66.91 16.37
N SER A 344 26.19 66.94 17.71
CA SER A 344 26.32 65.74 18.54
C SER A 344 25.17 64.77 18.30
N GLU A 345 23.93 65.25 18.21
CA GLU A 345 22.77 64.38 17.93
C GLU A 345 22.78 63.83 16.50
N THR A 346 23.31 64.59 15.53
CA THR A 346 23.47 64.10 14.15
C THR A 346 24.52 62.98 14.08
N ALA A 347 25.67 63.18 14.73
CA ALA A 347 26.71 62.15 14.84
C ALA A 347 26.20 60.90 15.58
N ARG A 348 25.37 61.09 16.63
CA ARG A 348 24.72 60.00 17.35
C ARG A 348 23.75 59.21 16.45
N MET A 349 22.95 59.89 15.63
CA MET A 349 22.06 59.23 14.67
C MET A 349 22.85 58.44 13.62
N GLU A 350 23.95 58.99 13.11
CA GLU A 350 24.83 58.29 12.17
C GLU A 350 25.38 56.98 12.76
N GLY A 351 25.88 57.03 14.00
CA GLY A 351 26.33 55.84 14.73
C GLY A 351 25.23 54.80 14.88
N LEU A 352 24.02 55.20 15.28
CA LEU A 352 22.89 54.28 15.44
C LEU A 352 22.48 53.62 14.13
N VAL A 353 22.46 54.37 13.01
CA VAL A 353 22.16 53.82 11.69
C VAL A 353 23.24 52.85 11.23
N LYS A 354 24.52 53.16 11.49
CA LYS A 354 25.63 52.27 11.17
C LYS A 354 25.54 50.95 11.94
N ASP A 355 25.37 51.02 13.26
CA ASP A 355 25.20 49.85 14.14
C ASP A 355 24.01 48.98 13.69
N LEU A 356 22.92 49.63 13.26
CA LEU A 356 21.73 48.95 12.78
C LEU A 356 21.98 48.18 11.49
N MET A 357 22.57 48.83 10.49
CA MET A 357 22.89 48.21 9.21
C MET A 357 23.87 47.06 9.38
N GLU A 358 24.79 47.19 10.33
CA GLU A 358 25.74 46.15 10.67
C GLU A 358 25.08 44.95 11.34
N LEU A 359 24.25 45.17 12.36
CA LEU A 359 23.51 44.11 13.02
C LEU A 359 22.59 43.38 12.03
N ALA A 360 21.86 44.12 11.19
CA ALA A 360 20.99 43.55 10.16
C ALA A 360 21.77 42.70 9.15
N ARG A 361 23.00 43.10 8.80
CA ARG A 361 23.88 42.30 7.93
C ARG A 361 24.31 41.01 8.63
N LEU A 362 24.84 41.10 9.86
CA LEU A 362 25.30 39.95 10.63
C LEU A 362 24.18 38.91 10.85
N GLU A 363 22.95 39.36 11.09
CA GLU A 363 21.80 38.48 11.35
C GLU A 363 21.12 37.94 10.08
N SER A 364 21.43 38.48 8.90
CA SER A 364 20.83 38.04 7.64
C SER A 364 21.17 36.59 7.27
N GLY A 365 22.16 35.97 7.94
CA GLY A 365 22.67 34.64 7.63
C GLY A 365 23.47 34.54 6.31
N TYR A 366 23.47 35.61 5.50
CA TYR A 366 24.26 35.75 4.27
C TYR A 366 25.54 36.55 4.47
N PHE A 367 25.84 36.95 5.71
CA PHE A 367 27.09 37.63 6.02
C PHE A 367 28.27 36.67 5.86
N HIS A 368 29.23 37.04 5.02
CA HIS A 368 30.47 36.29 4.84
C HIS A 368 31.52 36.83 5.81
N PHE A 369 31.96 35.99 6.76
CA PHE A 369 33.10 36.29 7.62
C PHE A 369 34.40 36.06 6.84
N GLU A 370 35.33 37.00 6.95
CA GLU A 370 36.66 36.89 6.33
C GLU A 370 37.59 36.12 7.27
N MET A 371 37.38 34.81 7.34
CA MET A 371 38.09 33.93 8.27
C MET A 371 39.56 33.78 7.88
N ALA A 372 40.46 34.04 8.82
CA ALA A 372 41.89 33.85 8.68
C ALA A 372 42.53 33.43 10.00
N PHE A 373 43.73 32.85 9.93
CA PHE A 373 44.58 32.70 11.11
C PHE A 373 45.19 34.05 11.47
N PHE A 374 45.07 34.47 12.73
CA PHE A 374 45.73 35.67 13.24
C PHE A 374 46.11 35.49 14.71
N SER A 375 47.09 36.28 15.19
CA SER A 375 47.52 36.27 16.59
C SER A 375 46.55 37.04 17.50
N PRO A 376 45.82 36.35 18.41
CA PRO A 376 44.92 37.01 19.35
C PRO A 376 45.67 37.85 20.40
N VAL A 377 46.93 37.50 20.70
CA VAL A 377 47.81 38.26 21.60
C VAL A 377 48.13 39.63 21.00
N GLN A 378 48.56 39.66 19.74
CA GLN A 378 48.86 40.92 19.03
C GLN A 378 47.62 41.82 18.97
N LEU A 379 46.44 41.25 18.67
CA LEU A 379 45.19 42.01 18.64
C LEU A 379 44.88 42.69 19.99
N VAL A 380 45.03 41.97 21.11
CA VAL A 380 44.79 42.52 22.46
C VAL A 380 45.80 43.61 22.80
N GLU A 381 47.08 43.42 22.44
CA GLU A 381 48.13 44.42 22.65
C GLU A 381 47.87 45.71 21.84
N GLU A 382 47.52 45.58 20.55
CA GLU A 382 47.15 46.69 19.68
C GLU A 382 45.94 47.47 20.23
N LEU A 383 44.90 46.76 20.67
CA LEU A 383 43.71 47.35 21.25
C LEU A 383 44.01 48.07 22.56
N CYS A 384 44.85 47.49 23.43
CA CYS A 384 45.26 48.17 24.65
C CYS A 384 46.01 49.47 24.35
N HIS A 385 46.87 49.48 23.34
CA HIS A 385 47.56 50.70 22.92
C HIS A 385 46.59 51.75 22.35
N LYS A 386 45.66 51.32 21.50
CA LYS A 386 44.61 52.17 20.90
C LYS A 386 43.69 52.81 21.95
N MET A 387 43.32 52.06 22.99
CA MET A 387 42.40 52.52 24.04
C MET A 387 43.10 53.25 25.20
N ALA A 388 44.43 53.30 25.23
CA ALA A 388 45.19 53.96 26.29
C ALA A 388 44.92 55.48 26.39
N GLY A 389 44.76 56.16 25.25
CA GLY A 389 44.41 57.59 25.20
C GLY A 389 43.02 57.87 25.81
N PRO A 390 41.95 57.28 25.27
CA PRO A 390 40.59 57.40 25.83
C PRO A 390 40.49 57.04 27.31
N ALA A 391 41.17 55.98 27.76
CA ALA A 391 41.20 55.59 29.16
C ALA A 391 41.88 56.66 30.04
N LYS A 392 43.00 57.21 29.59
CA LYS A 392 43.74 58.27 30.30
C LYS A 392 42.92 59.56 30.39
N ASP A 393 42.23 59.95 29.33
CA ASP A 393 41.38 61.15 29.30
C ASP A 393 40.22 61.05 30.31
N GLN A 394 39.71 59.84 30.54
CA GLN A 394 38.69 59.56 31.56
C GLN A 394 39.29 59.28 32.96
N GLY A 395 40.61 59.22 33.08
CA GLY A 395 41.32 58.92 34.33
C GLY A 395 41.13 57.50 34.83
N ILE A 396 41.02 56.53 33.91
CA ILE A 396 40.84 55.10 34.17
C ILE A 396 42.16 54.37 33.87
N GLN A 397 42.51 53.40 34.71
CA GLN A 397 43.68 52.54 34.47
C GLN A 397 43.31 51.38 33.55
N LEU A 398 43.99 51.25 32.42
CA LEU A 398 43.80 50.15 31.47
C LEU A 398 44.94 49.14 31.61
N HIS A 399 44.59 47.88 31.87
CA HIS A 399 45.54 46.77 31.96
C HIS A 399 45.16 45.67 30.98
N TYR A 400 46.13 44.85 30.58
CA TYR A 400 45.88 43.64 29.82
C TYR A 400 46.61 42.44 30.42
N GLY A 401 45.95 41.30 30.41
CA GLY A 401 46.46 40.01 30.85
C GLY A 401 46.55 39.04 29.67
N VAL A 402 47.76 38.75 29.22
CA VAL A 402 48.04 37.70 28.24
C VAL A 402 48.87 36.58 28.89
N PRO A 403 48.59 35.29 28.61
CA PRO A 403 49.29 34.17 29.23
C PRO A 403 50.76 34.18 28.79
N THR A 404 51.68 34.35 29.74
CA THR A 404 53.08 34.68 29.44
C THR A 404 54.06 33.50 29.56
N LYS A 405 53.67 32.29 30.03
CA LYS A 405 54.59 31.13 30.04
C LYS A 405 53.97 29.75 29.81
N THR A 406 54.62 29.07 28.87
CA THR A 406 54.74 27.65 28.55
C THR A 406 54.85 26.77 29.79
N THR A 407 53.82 26.01 30.10
CA THR A 407 53.96 24.76 30.88
C THR A 407 53.52 23.61 29.98
N GLU A 408 54.05 22.40 30.21
CA GLU A 408 54.18 21.20 29.34
C GLU A 408 52.94 20.69 28.57
N ARG A 409 51.81 21.40 28.58
CA ARG A 409 50.67 21.26 27.65
C ARG A 409 50.38 22.57 26.95
N SER A 410 51.43 23.14 26.35
CA SER A 410 51.39 24.45 25.70
C SER A 410 50.53 24.38 24.43
N ILE A 411 49.25 24.71 24.52
CA ILE A 411 48.54 25.26 23.37
C ILE A 411 49.21 26.60 23.11
N VAL A 412 50.04 26.63 22.07
CA VAL A 412 50.67 27.88 21.65
C VAL A 412 49.54 28.80 21.19
N LEU A 413 49.36 29.93 21.85
CA LEU A 413 48.40 30.99 21.47
C LEU A 413 48.84 31.71 20.18
N GLN A 414 49.43 30.98 19.24
CA GLN A 414 50.05 31.58 18.08
C GLN A 414 48.99 32.17 17.17
N GLU A 415 47.96 31.39 16.82
CA GLU A 415 46.91 31.84 15.92
C GLU A 415 45.55 31.20 16.23
N ILE A 416 44.46 31.96 16.00
CA ILE A 416 43.08 31.45 16.00
C ILE A 416 42.45 31.65 14.62
N TRP A 417 41.64 30.69 14.19
CA TRP A 417 40.87 30.78 12.94
C TRP A 417 39.58 31.58 13.18
N ALA A 418 39.61 32.87 12.90
CA ALA A 418 38.48 33.78 13.07
C ALA A 418 38.60 35.02 12.17
N ASP A 419 37.53 35.79 12.02
CA ASP A 419 37.57 37.09 11.36
C ASP A 419 38.16 38.13 12.33
N ARG A 420 39.43 38.47 12.13
CA ARG A 420 40.18 39.41 12.97
C ARG A 420 39.46 40.74 13.14
N SER A 421 38.89 41.28 12.07
CA SER A 421 38.23 42.60 12.08
C SER A 421 36.98 42.60 12.96
N ARG A 422 36.25 41.48 12.97
CA ARG A 422 35.04 41.31 13.77
C ARG A 422 35.36 41.03 15.22
N ILE A 423 36.39 40.25 15.51
CA ILE A 423 36.87 40.07 16.89
C ILE A 423 37.39 41.40 17.46
N GLU A 424 38.12 42.19 16.67
CA GLU A 424 38.54 43.55 17.05
C GLU A 424 37.34 44.41 17.41
N GLN A 425 36.32 44.42 16.55
CA GLN A 425 35.08 45.16 16.78
C GLN A 425 34.36 44.72 18.05
N ALA A 426 34.24 43.42 18.29
CA ALA A 426 33.61 42.90 19.50
C ALA A 426 34.34 43.37 20.76
N LEU A 427 35.68 43.34 20.76
CA LEU A 427 36.50 43.84 21.86
C LEU A 427 36.37 45.35 22.06
N ILE A 428 36.36 46.13 20.97
CA ILE A 428 36.14 47.59 21.04
C ILE A 428 34.78 47.90 21.69
N ASN A 429 33.72 47.22 21.26
CA ASN A 429 32.38 47.41 21.86
C ASN A 429 32.37 47.09 23.35
N LEU A 430 33.05 46.02 23.79
CA LEU A 430 33.17 45.69 25.21
C LEU A 430 34.02 46.72 25.98
N LEU A 431 35.11 47.22 25.37
CA LEU A 431 35.99 48.21 25.98
C LEU A 431 35.35 49.58 26.13
N GLU A 432 34.64 50.04 25.09
CA GLU A 432 33.87 51.27 25.13
C GLU A 432 32.75 51.20 26.18
N ASN A 433 32.14 50.03 26.36
CA ASN A 433 31.17 49.79 27.42
C ASN A 433 31.84 49.88 28.81
N ALA A 434 32.97 49.20 29.00
CA ALA A 434 33.71 49.19 30.26
C ALA A 434 34.20 50.59 30.67
N LEU A 435 34.81 51.34 29.74
CA LEU A 435 35.30 52.70 30.00
C LEU A 435 34.15 53.64 30.37
N ARG A 436 33.03 53.56 29.66
CA ARG A 436 31.85 54.40 29.89
C ARG A 436 31.22 54.23 31.27
N HIS A 437 31.27 53.02 31.82
CA HIS A 437 30.63 52.69 33.10
C HIS A 437 31.60 52.68 34.29
N THR A 438 32.91 52.83 34.04
CA THR A 438 33.91 52.89 35.10
C THR A 438 34.11 54.33 35.59
N PRO A 439 33.98 54.60 36.91
CA PRO A 439 34.24 55.93 37.44
C PRO A 439 35.73 56.29 37.38
N LYS A 440 36.04 57.59 37.43
CA LYS A 440 37.42 58.10 37.46
C LYS A 440 38.21 57.48 38.63
N GLY A 441 39.41 56.99 38.33
CA GLY A 441 40.26 56.25 39.27
C GLY A 441 39.99 54.75 39.32
N GLY A 442 39.01 54.24 38.57
CA GLY A 442 38.75 52.82 38.41
C GLY A 442 39.70 52.12 37.43
N GLU A 443 39.46 50.82 37.23
CA GLU A 443 40.29 49.93 36.42
C GLU A 443 39.44 49.21 35.35
N VAL A 444 40.00 49.08 34.15
CA VAL A 444 39.49 48.19 33.10
C VAL A 444 40.60 47.23 32.71
N ARG A 445 40.28 45.94 32.59
CA ARG A 445 41.23 44.87 32.28
C ARG A 445 40.76 44.01 31.11
N ILE A 446 41.59 43.88 30.08
CA ILE A 446 41.37 42.93 28.97
C ILE A 446 42.15 41.66 29.25
N ASN A 447 41.50 40.50 29.30
CA ASN A 447 42.20 39.21 29.48
C ASN A 447 41.94 38.28 28.30
N LEU A 448 42.98 37.52 27.94
CA LEU A 448 42.92 36.40 27.02
C LEU A 448 43.26 35.11 27.77
N GLU A 449 42.33 34.15 27.79
CA GLU A 449 42.48 32.90 28.55
C GLU A 449 42.29 31.69 27.63
N PRO A 450 43.21 30.69 27.64
CA PRO A 450 43.02 29.47 26.89
C PRO A 450 41.98 28.58 27.58
N SER A 451 41.14 27.93 26.77
CA SER A 451 40.20 26.90 27.19
C SER A 451 40.48 25.61 26.43
N GLN A 452 39.96 24.47 26.91
CA GLN A 452 40.18 23.16 26.28
C GLN A 452 39.74 23.11 24.81
N LYS A 453 38.75 23.94 24.42
CA LYS A 453 38.11 23.91 23.10
C LYS A 453 38.30 25.20 22.29
N GLY A 454 39.03 26.18 22.80
CA GLY A 454 39.14 27.50 22.16
C GLY A 454 39.74 28.57 23.06
N LEU A 455 39.45 29.84 22.77
CA LEU A 455 39.92 31.01 23.52
C LEU A 455 38.78 31.79 24.14
N ILE A 456 39.01 32.31 25.35
CA ILE A 456 38.11 33.22 26.04
C ILE A 456 38.73 34.61 26.03
N PHE A 457 38.01 35.55 25.43
CA PHE A 457 38.30 36.97 25.51
C PHE A 457 37.42 37.56 26.59
N SER A 458 37.97 38.40 27.48
CA SER A 458 37.16 39.06 28.50
C SER A 458 37.59 40.49 28.76
N VAL A 459 36.63 41.34 29.09
CA VAL A 459 36.82 42.71 29.52
C VAL A 459 36.14 42.85 30.88
N ALA A 460 36.93 43.16 31.90
CA ALA A 460 36.46 43.39 33.26
C ALA A 460 36.60 44.87 33.62
N ASP A 461 35.59 45.42 34.30
CA ASP A 461 35.58 46.80 34.81
C ASP A 461 35.37 46.83 36.33
N THR A 462 35.70 47.97 36.96
CA THR A 462 35.40 48.24 38.38
C THR A 462 34.27 49.24 38.56
N GLY A 463 33.30 49.24 37.63
CA GLY A 463 32.12 50.09 37.65
C GLY A 463 31.08 49.65 38.69
N PRO A 464 29.85 50.19 38.61
CA PRO A 464 28.78 49.86 39.55
C PRO A 464 28.27 48.41 39.41
N GLY A 465 28.65 47.70 38.35
CA GLY A 465 28.06 46.42 37.96
C GLY A 465 26.62 46.58 37.47
N LEU A 466 25.91 45.46 37.39
CA LEU A 466 24.53 45.39 36.90
C LEU A 466 23.57 44.96 38.00
N THR A 467 22.28 45.28 37.86
CA THR A 467 21.24 44.71 38.73
C THR A 467 20.93 43.27 38.31
N GLU A 468 20.35 42.45 39.19
CA GLU A 468 19.96 41.07 38.85
C GLU A 468 18.93 41.01 37.71
N GLU A 469 18.11 42.06 37.55
CA GLU A 469 17.13 42.18 36.48
C GLU A 469 17.77 42.50 35.12
N ASP A 470 18.89 43.23 35.11
CA ASP A 470 19.61 43.64 33.90
C ASP A 470 20.46 42.50 33.32
N VAL A 471 21.07 41.65 34.17
CA VAL A 471 22.00 40.57 33.78
C VAL A 471 21.50 39.69 32.62
N PRO A 472 20.25 39.17 32.62
CA PRO A 472 19.78 38.33 31.51
C PRO A 472 19.50 39.11 30.22
N ARG A 473 19.33 40.43 30.31
CA ARG A 473 18.79 41.27 29.22
C ARG A 473 19.85 42.12 28.50
N VAL A 474 21.06 42.22 29.03
CA VAL A 474 22.12 43.07 28.45
C VAL A 474 22.55 42.71 27.04
N TRP A 475 22.28 41.47 26.62
CA TRP A 475 22.54 41.01 25.26
C TRP A 475 21.34 41.23 24.32
N GLU A 476 20.21 41.71 24.83
CA GLU A 476 19.04 42.11 24.04
C GLU A 476 19.32 43.41 23.28
N ARG A 477 18.74 43.53 22.09
CA ARG A 477 18.87 44.74 21.25
C ARG A 477 18.18 45.92 21.90
N PHE A 478 18.80 47.11 21.80
CA PHE A 478 18.26 48.36 22.36
C PHE A 478 18.03 48.33 23.88
N TYR A 479 18.54 47.31 24.58
CA TYR A 479 18.42 47.24 26.03
C TYR A 479 19.34 48.28 26.66
N ARG A 480 18.78 49.00 27.63
CA ARG A 480 19.50 49.92 28.52
C ARG A 480 18.93 49.68 29.92
N GLY A 481 19.79 49.57 30.92
CA GLY A 481 19.38 49.50 32.33
C GLY A 481 18.62 50.76 32.78
N ASP A 482 18.28 50.80 34.06
CA ASP A 482 17.33 51.76 34.65
C ASP A 482 17.50 53.22 34.17
N LYS A 483 16.46 53.72 33.49
CA LYS A 483 16.40 55.01 32.76
C LYS A 483 16.54 56.26 33.66
N SER A 484 16.55 56.07 34.98
CA SER A 484 16.48 57.14 35.97
C SER A 484 17.85 57.62 36.49
N ARG A 485 18.94 56.88 36.27
CA ARG A 485 20.22 57.10 36.98
C ARG A 485 21.39 57.66 36.18
N SER A 486 21.27 57.92 34.88
CA SER A 486 22.33 58.61 34.13
C SER A 486 21.78 59.68 33.20
N ARG A 487 21.78 60.94 33.67
CA ARG A 487 21.79 62.10 32.78
C ARG A 487 22.98 61.92 31.83
N GLN A 488 22.74 61.93 30.51
CA GLN A 488 23.73 61.94 29.42
C GLN A 488 24.65 60.71 29.30
N THR A 489 24.15 59.53 28.93
CA THR A 489 25.05 58.45 28.42
C THR A 489 24.63 57.95 27.04
N GLU A 490 25.57 58.12 26.11
CA GLU A 490 25.47 58.11 24.64
C GLU A 490 25.41 56.70 24.00
N ALA A 491 24.87 55.69 24.67
CA ALA A 491 24.95 54.31 24.16
C ALA A 491 23.75 53.98 23.26
N SER A 492 24.01 53.48 22.05
CA SER A 492 23.00 52.99 21.11
C SER A 492 22.16 51.85 21.70
N GLY A 493 22.74 51.01 22.58
CA GLY A 493 22.12 49.78 23.08
C GLY A 493 22.23 48.61 22.10
N LEU A 494 22.96 48.80 21.00
CA LEU A 494 23.23 47.78 19.98
C LEU A 494 24.62 47.13 20.12
N GLY A 495 25.57 47.78 20.82
CA GLY A 495 26.95 47.30 20.90
C GLY A 495 27.10 45.86 21.42
N LEU A 496 26.45 45.52 22.54
CA LEU A 496 26.47 44.16 23.09
C LEU A 496 25.72 43.14 22.22
N ALA A 497 24.67 43.57 21.52
CA ALA A 497 23.97 42.72 20.56
C ALA A 497 24.84 42.43 19.32
N ILE A 498 25.64 43.40 18.86
CA ILE A 498 26.64 43.21 17.79
C ILE A 498 27.74 42.25 18.26
N VAL A 499 28.24 42.39 19.49
CA VAL A 499 29.21 41.43 20.08
C VAL A 499 28.64 40.02 20.02
N LYS A 500 27.39 39.84 20.49
CA LYS A 500 26.73 38.54 20.46
C LYS A 500 26.60 37.99 19.03
N ALA A 501 26.14 38.80 18.07
CA ALA A 501 25.98 38.37 16.67
C ALA A 501 27.32 37.98 16.02
N ILE A 502 28.40 38.73 16.30
CA ILE A 502 29.76 38.40 15.85
C ILE A 502 30.19 37.06 16.44
N VAL A 503 30.06 36.88 17.75
CA VAL A 503 30.50 35.68 18.46
C VAL A 503 29.72 34.45 18.01
N GLU A 504 28.39 34.55 17.89
CA GLU A 504 27.53 33.48 17.38
C GLU A 504 27.87 33.12 15.92
N GLY A 505 28.20 34.11 15.09
CA GLY A 505 28.71 33.91 13.73
C GLY A 505 30.03 33.14 13.66
N HIS A 506 30.81 33.13 14.75
CA HIS A 506 32.01 32.32 14.92
C HIS A 506 31.76 31.01 15.68
N HIS A 507 30.49 30.60 15.86
CA HIS A 507 30.10 29.44 16.67
C HIS A 507 30.56 29.52 18.15
N GLY A 508 30.75 30.73 18.63
CA GLY A 508 31.15 31.04 19.99
C GLY A 508 29.98 31.21 20.95
N GLN A 509 30.29 31.59 22.19
CA GLN A 509 29.29 31.91 23.22
C GLN A 509 29.71 33.16 23.99
N VAL A 510 28.75 34.04 24.29
CA VAL A 510 28.96 35.20 25.17
C VAL A 510 28.58 34.87 26.61
N GLY A 511 29.17 35.59 27.56
CA GLY A 511 28.87 35.44 28.99
C GLY A 511 29.19 36.68 29.79
N LEU A 512 28.63 36.73 30.99
CA LEU A 512 28.77 37.84 31.93
C LEU A 512 28.95 37.28 33.34
N GLU A 513 29.98 37.73 34.03
CA GLU A 513 30.14 37.61 35.48
C GLU A 513 29.88 38.98 36.11
N ASN A 514 28.84 39.10 36.92
CA ASN A 514 28.44 40.37 37.52
C ASN A 514 28.68 40.34 39.04
N ASN A 515 29.39 41.34 39.56
CA ASN A 515 29.59 41.55 40.99
C ASN A 515 29.04 42.92 41.36
N PRO A 516 27.75 43.04 41.78
CA PRO A 516 27.13 44.33 42.07
C PRO A 516 27.98 45.19 43.03
N GLY A 517 28.27 46.42 42.62
CA GLY A 517 29.13 47.37 43.35
C GLY A 517 30.64 47.13 43.26
N LYS A 518 31.07 46.09 42.54
CA LYS A 518 32.49 45.75 42.29
C LYS A 518 32.81 45.58 40.80
N GLY A 519 31.86 45.91 39.92
CA GLY A 519 32.02 45.88 38.46
C GLY A 519 31.48 44.62 37.79
N ALA A 520 31.75 44.51 36.49
CA ALA A 520 31.29 43.43 35.65
C ALA A 520 32.43 42.88 34.79
N ARG A 521 32.34 41.61 34.41
CA ARG A 521 33.23 40.97 33.44
C ARG A 521 32.40 40.39 32.32
N PHE A 522 32.46 41.05 31.17
CA PHE A 522 31.91 40.52 29.92
C PHE A 522 32.95 39.66 29.23
N PHE A 523 32.55 38.50 28.74
CA PHE A 523 33.45 37.59 28.05
C PHE A 523 32.79 36.91 26.87
N PHE A 524 33.60 36.43 25.94
CA PHE A 524 33.15 35.57 24.86
C PHE A 524 34.18 34.50 24.54
N PHE A 525 33.67 33.33 24.16
CA PHE A 525 34.43 32.16 23.78
C PHE A 525 34.41 32.01 22.25
N ILE A 526 35.58 31.80 21.64
CA ILE A 526 35.73 31.42 20.23
C ILE A 526 36.36 30.03 20.16
N PRO A 527 35.71 29.05 19.50
CA PRO A 527 36.24 27.70 19.39
C PRO A 527 37.50 27.64 18.51
N TYR A 528 38.40 26.70 18.80
CA TYR A 528 39.42 26.31 17.82
C TYR A 528 38.76 25.69 16.60
N LYS A 529 39.39 25.84 15.44
CA LYS A 529 38.96 25.12 14.24
C LYS A 529 38.99 23.62 14.54
N SER A 530 37.85 22.94 14.43
CA SER A 530 37.83 21.48 14.52
C SER A 530 38.65 20.93 13.35
N GLU A 531 39.56 20.01 13.64
CA GLU A 531 40.09 19.11 12.61
C GLU A 531 38.92 18.22 12.18
N GLU A 532 38.24 18.59 11.09
CA GLU A 532 37.48 17.63 10.28
C GLU A 532 38.34 17.17 9.10
#